data_AF-A0A182W3U8-F1
#
_entry.id   AF-A0A182W3U8-F1
#
_cell.length_a   1.000
_cell.length_b   1.000
_cell.length_c   1.000
_cell.angle_alpha   90.00
_cell.angle_beta   90.00
_cell.angle_gamma   90.00
#
_symmetry.space_group_name_H-M   'P 1'
#
loop_
_entity.id
_entity.type
_entity.pdbx_description
1 polymer ?
#
loop_
_entity_poly.entity_id
_entity_poly.type
_entity_poly.pdbx_seq_one_letter_code
_entity_poly.pdbx_strand_id
1 'polypeptide(L)'
;MVDVARQLLDELMGRNRNLDPSASAKEVSWSDEEFCPYFLVKFCPHDLFVNTRADLGQCTKLHDDEAKRLFDEAKPCRKKTQYEEDFLRFCTNMINEVDRKIVKGKQRLLLMNSKTEGGRPVPKHQEQLNSLTEKINKLVRDAEEAGTRGDVEQAQGLMEQCDQLKEEKEALVKQHESNGWSVTAEIAASQEKQMEVCEVCGAFLIVGDAQQRIDDHLTGKQHLGYSKLRKAVDEMYEARRKNTINLEERRSKDDDRRRRENVKREDRKSRERDDRYSNKREDRDRNRYRRDHREYKDRSDRYDNRQRDRHSRRDRNERDRDRSRSRSY
;
A
#
# COMPACT_ATOMS: atom_id res chain seq x y z
N MET A 1 -34.38 27.37 -7.31
CA MET A 1 -34.80 28.02 -6.04
C MET A 1 -35.92 27.26 -5.33
N VAL A 2 -36.86 26.63 -6.06
CA VAL A 2 -37.97 25.86 -5.46
C VAL A 2 -37.51 24.54 -4.83
N ASP A 3 -36.48 23.90 -5.37
CA ASP A 3 -35.98 22.60 -4.87
C ASP A 3 -35.20 22.71 -3.57
N VAL A 4 -34.44 23.80 -3.36
CA VAL A 4 -33.70 24.05 -2.11
C VAL A 4 -34.68 24.33 -0.96
N ALA A 5 -35.74 25.10 -1.24
CA ALA A 5 -36.80 25.34 -0.26
C ALA A 5 -37.58 24.06 0.06
N ARG A 6 -37.82 23.20 -0.94
CA ARG A 6 -38.44 21.89 -0.75
C ARG A 6 -37.56 20.96 0.09
N GLN A 7 -36.26 20.90 -0.19
CA GLN A 7 -35.29 20.07 0.53
C GLN A 7 -35.15 20.49 2.00
N LEU A 8 -35.07 21.80 2.27
CA LEU A 8 -35.06 22.35 3.62
C LEU A 8 -36.37 22.06 4.38
N LEU A 9 -37.51 22.10 3.69
CA LEU A 9 -38.81 21.79 4.26
C LEU A 9 -38.99 20.29 4.52
N ASP A 10 -38.41 19.43 3.68
CA ASP A 10 -38.39 17.98 3.87
C ASP A 10 -37.46 17.58 5.03
N GLU A 11 -36.38 18.32 5.28
CA GLU A 11 -35.53 18.19 6.49
C GLU A 11 -36.26 18.63 7.77
N LEU A 12 -37.06 19.69 7.70
CA LEU A 12 -37.72 20.26 8.88
C LEU A 12 -39.03 19.56 9.26
N MET A 13 -39.79 19.07 8.27
CA MET A 13 -41.15 18.55 8.45
C MET A 13 -41.32 17.08 8.00
N GLY A 14 -40.25 16.46 7.50
CA GLY A 14 -40.27 15.08 6.98
C GLY A 14 -40.82 14.98 5.56
N ARG A 15 -40.25 14.06 4.77
CA ARG A 15 -40.61 13.81 3.35
C ARG A 15 -42.06 13.41 3.12
N ASN A 16 -42.75 13.00 4.18
CA ASN A 16 -44.15 12.56 4.12
C ASN A 16 -45.16 13.70 4.27
N ARG A 17 -44.73 14.96 4.30
CA ARG A 17 -45.63 16.12 4.46
C ARG A 17 -46.68 16.24 3.36
N ASN A 18 -46.36 15.83 2.13
CA ASN A 18 -47.26 15.96 0.98
C ASN A 18 -47.99 14.65 0.64
N LEU A 19 -47.91 13.62 1.50
CA LEU A 19 -48.65 12.37 1.30
C LEU A 19 -50.05 12.49 1.91
N ASP A 20 -51.04 12.00 1.15
CA ASP A 20 -52.44 11.91 1.56
C ASP A 20 -52.56 11.07 2.85
N PRO A 21 -53.42 11.41 3.83
CA PRO A 21 -53.54 10.71 5.12
C PRO A 21 -53.77 9.19 5.04
N SER A 22 -54.16 8.65 3.88
CA SER A 22 -54.35 7.22 3.64
C SER A 22 -53.14 6.51 2.99
N ALA A 23 -52.12 7.24 2.53
CA ALA A 23 -50.90 6.66 1.98
C ALA A 23 -49.88 6.52 3.12
N SER A 24 -49.75 5.30 3.66
CA SER A 24 -48.68 4.98 4.61
C SER A 24 -47.35 5.46 4.05
N ALA A 25 -46.64 6.30 4.80
CA ALA A 25 -45.27 6.69 4.53
C ALA A 25 -44.50 5.49 3.99
N LYS A 26 -43.99 5.57 2.75
CA LYS A 26 -43.08 4.53 2.26
C LYS A 26 -41.91 4.53 3.23
N GLU A 27 -41.75 3.44 3.98
CA GLU A 27 -40.57 3.24 4.81
C GLU A 27 -39.35 3.36 3.92
N VAL A 28 -38.50 4.35 4.19
CA VAL A 28 -37.30 4.61 3.40
C VAL A 28 -36.41 3.39 3.51
N SER A 29 -36.29 2.62 2.42
CA SER A 29 -35.42 1.47 2.40
C SER A 29 -34.07 1.89 1.83
N TRP A 30 -32.99 1.63 2.57
CA TRP A 30 -31.62 1.90 2.10
C TRP A 30 -31.24 1.07 0.86
N SER A 31 -32.06 0.08 0.50
CA SER A 31 -31.85 -0.82 -0.64
C SER A 31 -32.47 -0.31 -1.94
N ASP A 32 -33.17 0.82 -1.92
CA ASP A 32 -33.75 1.40 -3.13
C ASP A 32 -32.64 1.96 -4.04
N GLU A 33 -32.72 1.64 -5.33
CA GLU A 33 -31.69 1.98 -6.33
C GLU A 33 -31.61 3.50 -6.64
N GLU A 34 -32.62 4.25 -6.18
CA GLU A 34 -32.71 5.70 -6.27
C GLU A 34 -31.65 6.40 -5.42
N PHE A 35 -31.18 5.76 -4.34
CA PHE A 35 -30.16 6.33 -3.47
C PHE A 35 -28.75 6.12 -4.01
N CYS A 36 -27.90 7.13 -3.83
CA CYS A 36 -26.51 7.06 -4.26
C CYS A 36 -25.71 6.07 -3.39
N PRO A 37 -25.17 4.98 -3.97
CA PRO A 37 -24.39 4.01 -3.19
C PRO A 37 -23.15 4.66 -2.54
N TYR A 38 -22.54 5.64 -3.21
CA TYR A 38 -21.36 6.33 -2.70
C TYR A 38 -21.69 7.23 -1.50
N PHE A 39 -22.85 7.90 -1.53
CA PHE A 39 -23.31 8.74 -0.43
C PHE A 39 -23.64 7.91 0.81
N LEU A 40 -24.28 6.74 0.63
CA LEU A 40 -24.61 5.81 1.70
C LEU A 40 -23.35 5.31 2.44
N VAL A 41 -22.25 5.06 1.72
CA VAL A 41 -21.01 4.57 2.33
C VAL A 41 -20.32 5.66 3.17
N LYS A 42 -20.05 6.83 2.57
CA LYS A 42 -19.39 7.94 3.27
C LYS A 42 -19.82 9.29 2.72
N PHE A 43 -19.51 9.55 1.45
CA PHE A 43 -19.81 10.79 0.74
C PHE A 43 -19.82 10.53 -0.77
N CYS A 44 -20.55 11.36 -1.51
CA CYS A 44 -20.57 11.28 -2.96
C CYS A 44 -19.40 12.09 -3.57
N PRO A 45 -18.56 11.49 -4.43
CA PRO A 45 -17.51 12.22 -5.13
C PRO A 45 -18.06 13.34 -6.03
N HIS A 46 -19.29 13.21 -6.55
CA HIS A 46 -19.94 14.25 -7.37
C HIS A 46 -20.13 15.55 -6.59
N ASP A 47 -20.58 15.47 -5.34
CA ASP A 47 -20.78 16.65 -4.47
C ASP A 47 -19.46 17.28 -4.02
N LEU A 48 -18.40 16.48 -3.93
CA LEU A 48 -17.11 16.93 -3.44
C LEU A 48 -16.36 17.81 -4.45
N PHE A 49 -16.57 17.56 -5.75
CA PHE A 49 -15.84 18.18 -6.85
C PHE A 49 -16.67 19.17 -7.69
N VAL A 50 -17.82 19.62 -7.20
CA VAL A 50 -18.69 20.60 -7.90
C VAL A 50 -17.92 21.88 -8.22
N ASN A 51 -17.99 22.31 -9.48
CA ASN A 51 -17.30 23.50 -10.02
C ASN A 51 -15.77 23.42 -9.91
N THR A 52 -15.20 22.22 -9.89
CA THR A 52 -13.76 22.02 -9.91
C THR A 52 -13.30 21.43 -11.24
N ARG A 53 -11.99 21.43 -11.51
CA ARG A 53 -11.43 20.80 -12.72
C ARG A 53 -11.65 19.28 -12.80
N ALA A 54 -12.05 18.64 -11.70
CA ALA A 54 -12.36 17.22 -11.62
C ALA A 54 -13.87 16.97 -11.47
N ASP A 55 -14.70 17.93 -11.90
CA ASP A 55 -16.15 17.83 -11.79
C ASP A 55 -16.69 16.66 -12.63
N LEU A 56 -17.48 15.81 -11.98
CA LEU A 56 -18.14 14.64 -12.57
C LEU A 56 -19.60 14.97 -12.95
N GLY A 57 -20.03 16.21 -12.74
CA GLY A 57 -21.41 16.65 -12.90
C GLY A 57 -22.25 16.36 -11.66
N GLN A 58 -23.49 16.85 -11.68
CA GLN A 58 -24.48 16.60 -10.63
C GLN A 58 -24.77 15.11 -10.50
N CYS A 59 -24.94 14.63 -9.26
CA CYS A 59 -25.27 13.23 -9.04
C CYS A 59 -26.67 12.92 -9.60
N THR A 60 -26.79 11.82 -10.34
CA THR A 60 -28.08 11.35 -10.86
C THR A 60 -28.93 10.66 -9.80
N LYS A 61 -28.34 10.36 -8.63
CA LYS A 61 -28.94 9.60 -7.55
C LYS A 61 -29.23 10.50 -6.35
N LEU A 62 -30.24 10.14 -5.57
CA LEU A 62 -30.66 10.90 -4.41
C LEU A 62 -29.67 10.76 -3.25
N HIS A 63 -29.33 11.89 -2.64
CA HIS A 63 -28.54 11.96 -1.41
C HIS A 63 -29.50 12.18 -0.24
N ASP A 64 -29.54 11.23 0.67
CA ASP A 64 -30.41 11.25 1.84
C ASP A 64 -29.68 10.82 3.10
N ASP A 65 -29.72 11.67 4.12
CA ASP A 65 -29.10 11.42 5.41
C ASP A 65 -29.85 10.36 6.21
N GLU A 66 -31.18 10.21 6.04
CA GLU A 66 -31.96 9.17 6.70
C GLU A 66 -31.59 7.78 6.18
N ALA A 67 -31.56 7.60 4.86
CA ALA A 67 -31.11 6.37 4.22
C ALA A 67 -29.67 6.00 4.60
N LYS A 68 -28.78 6.99 4.76
CA LYS A 68 -27.40 6.78 5.23
C LYS A 68 -27.35 6.24 6.66
N ARG A 69 -28.14 6.80 7.58
CA ARG A 69 -28.23 6.29 8.96
C ARG A 69 -28.74 4.85 8.99
N LEU A 70 -29.77 4.54 8.20
CA LEU A 70 -30.30 3.18 8.09
C LEU A 70 -29.26 2.21 7.50
N PHE A 71 -28.45 2.66 6.54
CA PHE A 71 -27.35 1.88 5.98
C PHE A 71 -26.24 1.60 7.00
N ASP A 72 -25.91 2.57 7.84
CA ASP A 72 -24.91 2.42 8.91
C ASP A 72 -25.38 1.43 9.99
N GLU A 73 -26.66 1.52 10.40
CA GLU A 73 -27.28 0.62 11.38
C GLU A 73 -27.53 -0.79 10.82
N ALA A 74 -27.69 -0.92 9.50
CA ALA A 74 -27.90 -2.20 8.85
C ALA A 74 -26.70 -3.15 9.04
N LYS A 75 -27.03 -4.41 9.34
CA LYS A 75 -26.06 -5.51 9.48
C LYS A 75 -25.22 -5.65 8.20
N PRO A 76 -23.95 -6.07 8.32
CA PRO A 76 -23.10 -6.34 7.16
C PRO A 76 -23.76 -7.40 6.27
N CYS A 77 -24.18 -6.98 5.10
CA CYS A 77 -24.83 -7.80 4.08
C CYS A 77 -23.97 -7.76 2.80
N ARG A 78 -24.12 -8.76 1.92
CA ARG A 78 -23.37 -8.81 0.65
C ARG A 78 -23.52 -7.52 -0.17
N LYS A 79 -24.71 -6.92 -0.21
CA LYS A 79 -24.96 -5.64 -0.91
C LYS A 79 -24.18 -4.47 -0.30
N LYS A 80 -24.09 -4.40 1.03
CA LYS A 80 -23.30 -3.38 1.75
C LYS A 80 -21.81 -3.49 1.42
N THR A 81 -21.27 -4.72 1.43
CA THR A 81 -19.88 -4.97 1.03
C THR A 81 -19.63 -4.60 -0.45
N GLN A 82 -20.57 -4.86 -1.35
CA GLN A 82 -20.44 -4.46 -2.75
C GLN A 82 -20.40 -2.94 -2.92
N TYR A 83 -21.27 -2.19 -2.22
CA TYR A 83 -21.24 -0.72 -2.27
C TYR A 83 -19.95 -0.15 -1.69
N GLU A 84 -19.44 -0.72 -0.60
CA GLU A 84 -18.13 -0.36 -0.05
C GLU A 84 -16.98 -0.67 -1.02
N GLU A 85 -17.02 -1.82 -1.71
CA GLU A 85 -16.03 -2.20 -2.73
C GLU A 85 -16.05 -1.29 -3.95
N ASP A 86 -17.24 -0.95 -4.44
CA ASP A 86 -17.42 -0.05 -5.57
C ASP A 86 -16.96 1.37 -5.23
N PHE A 87 -17.27 1.85 -4.02
CA PHE A 87 -16.78 3.13 -3.51
C PHE A 87 -15.25 3.13 -3.43
N LEU A 88 -14.64 2.09 -2.86
CA LEU A 88 -13.19 1.99 -2.76
C LEU A 88 -12.52 1.93 -4.13
N ARG A 89 -13.05 1.12 -5.06
CA ARG A 89 -12.52 1.03 -6.42
C ARG A 89 -12.55 2.39 -7.12
N PHE A 90 -13.65 3.12 -6.99
CA PHE A 90 -13.80 4.44 -7.58
C PHE A 90 -12.82 5.45 -6.96
N CYS A 91 -12.76 5.52 -5.63
CA CYS A 91 -11.87 6.44 -4.92
C CYS A 91 -10.40 6.14 -5.21
N THR A 92 -9.98 4.87 -5.19
CA THR A 92 -8.61 4.47 -5.52
C THR A 92 -8.24 4.82 -6.97
N ASN A 93 -9.15 4.65 -7.93
CA ASN A 93 -8.89 5.08 -9.31
C ASN A 93 -8.67 6.61 -9.38
N MET A 94 -9.51 7.38 -8.70
CA MET A 94 -9.39 8.84 -8.66
C MET A 94 -8.08 9.30 -8.00
N ILE A 95 -7.65 8.68 -6.89
CA ILE A 95 -6.35 8.95 -6.26
C ILE A 95 -5.22 8.63 -7.24
N ASN A 96 -5.25 7.45 -7.88
CA ASN A 96 -4.22 7.02 -8.81
C ASN A 96 -4.07 7.97 -10.01
N GLU A 97 -5.18 8.54 -10.51
CA GLU A 97 -5.13 9.55 -11.57
C GLU A 97 -4.41 10.83 -11.12
N VAL A 98 -4.66 11.28 -9.89
CA VAL A 98 -3.96 12.44 -9.30
C VAL A 98 -2.50 12.12 -9.03
N ASP A 99 -2.19 10.95 -8.48
CA ASP A 99 -0.81 10.53 -8.21
C ASP A 99 0.00 10.44 -9.50
N ARG A 100 -0.58 9.91 -10.58
CA ARG A 100 0.05 9.95 -11.92
C ARG A 100 0.31 11.37 -12.40
N LYS A 101 -0.62 12.31 -12.14
CA LYS A 101 -0.43 13.73 -12.47
C LYS A 101 0.66 14.36 -11.61
N ILE A 102 0.73 14.03 -10.32
CA ILE A 102 1.77 14.49 -9.39
C ILE A 102 3.14 14.01 -9.88
N VAL A 103 3.30 12.72 -10.18
CA VAL A 103 4.57 12.16 -10.66
C VAL A 103 5.01 12.83 -11.95
N LYS A 104 4.09 12.99 -12.92
CA LYS A 104 4.39 13.72 -14.18
C LYS A 104 4.74 15.18 -13.92
N GLY A 105 4.06 15.84 -12.97
CA GLY A 105 4.33 17.21 -12.56
C GLY A 105 5.72 17.35 -11.94
N LYS A 106 6.06 16.49 -10.98
CA LYS A 106 7.38 16.41 -10.35
C LYS A 106 8.48 16.14 -11.39
N GLN A 107 8.26 15.20 -12.31
CA GLN A 107 9.21 14.94 -13.41
C GLN A 107 9.38 16.14 -14.34
N ARG A 108 8.30 16.87 -14.65
CA ARG A 108 8.37 18.09 -15.46
C ARG A 108 9.16 19.19 -14.76
N LEU A 109 8.98 19.36 -13.45
CA LEU A 109 9.78 20.32 -12.65
C LEU A 109 11.25 19.91 -12.62
N LEU A 110 11.55 18.62 -12.41
CA LEU A 110 12.93 18.14 -12.42
C LEU A 110 13.61 18.39 -13.77
N LEU A 111 12.91 18.16 -14.89
CA LEU A 111 13.42 18.45 -16.23
C LEU A 111 13.57 19.94 -16.52
N MET A 112 12.70 20.78 -15.95
CA MET A 112 12.80 22.22 -16.08
C MET A 112 13.98 22.75 -15.25
N ASN A 113 14.12 22.29 -14.01
CA ASN A 113 15.24 22.63 -13.12
C ASN A 113 16.58 22.12 -13.67
N SER A 114 16.62 20.92 -14.26
CA SER A 114 17.84 20.38 -14.87
C SER A 114 18.22 21.09 -16.17
N LYS A 115 17.24 21.58 -16.95
CA LYS A 115 17.51 22.44 -18.12
C LYS A 115 17.98 23.84 -17.72
N THR A 116 17.47 24.41 -16.64
CA THR A 116 18.01 25.68 -16.10
C THR A 116 19.41 25.51 -15.51
N GLU A 117 19.72 24.35 -14.92
CA GLU A 117 21.09 24.02 -14.50
C GLU A 117 22.01 23.73 -15.71
N GLY A 118 21.48 23.10 -16.77
CA GLY A 118 22.18 22.78 -18.03
C GLY A 118 22.27 23.93 -19.05
N GLY A 119 21.65 25.08 -18.75
CA GLY A 119 21.77 26.33 -19.52
C GLY A 119 22.96 27.19 -19.10
N ARG A 120 23.72 26.77 -18.08
CA ARG A 120 25.00 27.42 -17.76
C ARG A 120 26.04 26.98 -18.81
N PRO A 121 26.70 27.90 -19.55
CA PRO A 121 27.90 27.58 -20.32
C PRO A 121 29.12 27.26 -19.42
N VAL A 122 28.90 27.01 -18.13
CA VAL A 122 29.91 26.70 -17.13
C VAL A 122 30.75 25.46 -17.46
N PRO A 123 30.28 24.34 -18.03
CA PRO A 123 31.18 23.19 -18.21
C PRO A 123 32.31 23.48 -19.21
N LYS A 124 32.03 24.19 -20.31
CA LYS A 124 33.08 24.57 -21.29
C LYS A 124 34.02 25.63 -20.73
N HIS A 125 33.50 26.63 -20.03
CA HIS A 125 34.34 27.67 -19.43
C HIS A 125 35.18 27.14 -18.26
N GLN A 126 34.62 26.26 -17.43
CA GLN A 126 35.34 25.59 -16.35
C GLN A 126 36.42 24.66 -16.91
N GLU A 127 36.14 23.92 -17.99
CA GLU A 127 37.15 23.12 -18.71
C GLU A 127 38.26 23.99 -19.31
N GLN A 128 37.92 25.14 -19.91
CA GLN A 128 38.90 26.10 -20.43
C GLN A 128 39.77 26.67 -19.30
N LEU A 129 39.17 27.11 -18.19
CA LEU A 129 39.89 27.61 -17.01
C LEU A 129 40.76 26.53 -16.36
N ASN A 130 40.29 25.29 -16.31
CA ASN A 130 41.06 24.16 -15.80
C ASN A 130 42.23 23.84 -16.73
N SER A 131 42.03 23.86 -18.05
CA SER A 131 43.08 23.61 -19.04
C SER A 131 44.16 24.71 -19.03
N LEU A 132 43.78 25.97 -18.86
CA LEU A 132 44.71 27.09 -18.70
C LEU A 132 45.47 26.97 -17.38
N THR A 133 44.79 26.58 -16.29
CA THR A 133 45.43 26.36 -14.99
C THR A 133 46.44 25.19 -15.04
N GLU A 134 46.13 24.12 -15.76
CA GLU A 134 47.06 23.01 -15.95
C GLU A 134 48.29 23.41 -16.77
N LYS A 135 48.11 24.21 -17.83
CA LYS A 135 49.21 24.76 -18.64
C LYS A 135 50.09 25.71 -17.82
N ILE A 136 49.49 26.60 -17.03
CA ILE A 136 50.20 27.49 -16.11
C ILE A 136 51.04 26.66 -15.12
N ASN A 137 50.45 25.63 -14.50
CA ASN A 137 51.18 24.78 -13.56
C ASN A 137 52.33 23.99 -14.20
N LYS A 138 52.22 23.62 -15.48
CA LYS A 138 53.31 22.99 -16.24
C LYS A 138 54.45 23.97 -16.49
N LEU A 139 54.15 25.17 -17.00
CA LEU A 139 55.16 26.21 -17.25
C LEU A 139 55.86 26.68 -15.97
N VAL A 140 55.15 26.77 -14.85
CA VAL A 140 55.76 27.09 -13.54
C VAL A 140 56.77 26.03 -13.12
N ARG A 141 56.44 24.74 -13.29
CA ARG A 141 57.37 23.64 -12.97
C ARG A 141 58.60 23.65 -13.88
N ASP A 142 58.39 23.88 -15.18
CA ASP A 142 59.50 23.94 -16.15
C ASP A 142 60.41 25.15 -15.87
N ALA A 143 59.84 26.28 -15.45
CA ALA A 143 60.59 27.47 -15.02
C ALA A 143 61.36 27.23 -13.71
N GLU A 144 60.78 26.53 -12.73
CA GLU A 144 61.45 26.13 -11.49
C GLU A 144 62.65 25.21 -11.80
N GLU A 145 62.48 24.24 -12.69
CA GLU A 145 63.55 23.30 -13.06
C GLU A 145 64.69 24.02 -13.80
N ALA A 146 64.37 24.87 -14.78
CA ALA A 146 65.37 25.70 -15.47
C ALA A 146 66.10 26.64 -14.50
N GLY A 147 65.41 27.17 -13.50
CA GLY A 147 66.00 27.96 -12.41
C GLY A 147 66.99 27.17 -11.56
N THR A 148 66.69 25.90 -11.24
CA THR A 148 67.63 25.03 -10.49
C THR A 148 68.84 24.61 -11.31
N ARG A 149 68.71 24.56 -12.65
CA ARG A 149 69.83 24.30 -13.58
C ARG A 149 70.75 25.52 -13.78
N GLY A 150 70.34 26.71 -13.32
CA GLY A 150 71.10 27.94 -13.46
C GLY A 150 70.91 28.66 -14.81
N ASP A 151 69.98 28.20 -15.64
CA ASP A 151 69.65 28.78 -16.94
C ASP A 151 68.66 29.95 -16.76
N VAL A 152 69.18 31.06 -16.23
CA VAL A 152 68.37 32.24 -15.86
C VAL A 152 67.59 32.82 -17.05
N GLU A 153 68.18 32.82 -18.24
CA GLU A 153 67.58 33.37 -19.47
C GLU A 153 66.38 32.54 -19.95
N GLN A 154 66.47 31.20 -19.86
CA GLN A 154 65.35 30.31 -20.21
C GLN A 154 64.24 30.34 -19.16
N ALA A 155 64.60 30.41 -17.87
CA ALA A 155 63.63 30.54 -16.78
C ALA A 155 62.82 31.84 -16.89
N GLN A 156 63.46 32.97 -17.27
CA GLN A 156 62.77 34.24 -17.51
C GLN A 156 61.78 34.16 -18.66
N GLY A 157 62.15 33.53 -19.79
CA GLY A 157 61.24 33.36 -20.93
C GLY A 157 60.03 32.47 -20.64
N LEU A 158 60.20 31.40 -19.85
CA LEU A 158 59.09 30.54 -19.42
C LEU A 158 58.16 31.24 -18.41
N MET A 159 58.73 32.10 -17.56
CA MET A 159 57.95 32.90 -16.61
C MET A 159 57.10 33.96 -17.32
N GLU A 160 57.63 34.60 -18.35
CA GLU A 160 56.89 35.57 -19.17
C GLU A 160 55.71 34.92 -19.91
N GLN A 161 55.89 33.70 -20.44
CA GLN A 161 54.79 32.92 -21.03
C GLN A 161 53.73 32.50 -20.00
N CYS A 162 54.16 32.18 -18.78
CA CYS A 162 53.26 31.86 -17.68
C CYS A 162 52.42 33.09 -17.26
N ASP A 163 53.02 34.27 -17.22
CA ASP A 163 52.33 35.51 -16.87
C ASP A 163 51.35 35.94 -17.97
N GLN A 164 51.68 35.75 -19.26
CA GLN A 164 50.72 35.93 -20.37
C GLN A 164 49.49 35.00 -20.25
N LEU A 165 49.69 33.73 -19.92
CA LEU A 165 48.57 32.78 -19.73
C LEU A 165 47.77 33.08 -18.45
N LYS A 166 48.39 33.62 -17.40
CA LYS A 166 47.67 34.11 -16.21
C LYS A 166 46.82 35.33 -16.55
N GLU A 167 47.34 36.25 -17.35
CA GLU A 167 46.61 37.45 -17.78
C GLU A 167 45.44 37.08 -18.70
N GLU A 168 45.61 36.11 -19.60
CA GLU A 168 44.51 35.55 -20.41
C GLU A 168 43.45 34.86 -19.54
N LYS A 169 43.87 34.08 -18.53
CA LYS A 169 42.97 33.47 -17.55
C LYS A 169 42.20 34.55 -16.76
N GLU A 170 42.87 35.60 -16.31
CA GLU A 170 42.24 36.68 -15.55
C GLU A 170 41.29 37.51 -16.42
N ALA A 171 41.63 37.74 -17.68
CA ALA A 171 40.77 38.39 -18.66
C ALA A 171 39.51 37.55 -18.95
N LEU A 172 39.64 36.23 -19.08
CA LEU A 172 38.50 35.32 -19.24
C LEU A 172 37.59 35.30 -17.99
N VAL A 173 38.18 35.34 -16.79
CA VAL A 173 37.41 35.48 -15.54
C VAL A 173 36.69 36.82 -15.48
N LYS A 174 37.36 37.93 -15.78
CA LYS A 174 36.75 39.29 -15.80
C LYS A 174 35.69 39.46 -16.88
N GLN A 175 35.88 38.88 -18.07
CA GLN A 175 34.84 38.86 -19.11
C GLN A 175 33.62 38.06 -18.68
N HIS A 176 33.82 36.96 -17.95
CA HIS A 176 32.73 36.16 -17.41
C HIS A 176 32.05 36.82 -16.19
N GLU A 177 32.78 37.54 -15.35
CA GLU A 177 32.21 38.31 -14.23
C GLU A 177 31.43 39.54 -14.71
N SER A 178 31.92 40.24 -15.74
CA SER A 178 31.22 41.36 -16.36
C SER A 178 29.99 40.93 -17.16
N ASN A 179 30.05 39.80 -17.88
CA ASN A 179 28.86 39.16 -18.45
C ASN A 179 27.97 38.51 -17.35
N GLY A 180 28.54 38.21 -16.19
CA GLY A 180 27.92 37.56 -15.04
C GLY A 180 27.03 38.47 -14.19
N TRP A 181 27.06 39.80 -14.39
CA TRP A 181 26.10 40.72 -13.78
C TRP A 181 24.66 40.52 -14.31
N SER A 182 24.50 39.92 -15.49
CA SER A 182 23.18 39.43 -15.96
C SER A 182 22.79 38.11 -15.31
N VAL A 183 23.77 37.24 -15.04
CA VAL A 183 23.54 35.87 -14.57
C VAL A 183 23.26 35.80 -13.08
N THR A 184 23.84 36.65 -12.22
CA THR A 184 23.54 36.64 -10.77
C THR A 184 22.20 37.31 -10.44
N ALA A 185 21.82 38.36 -11.15
CA ALA A 185 20.49 38.98 -11.03
C ALA A 185 19.38 38.07 -11.60
N GLU A 186 19.67 37.34 -12.68
CA GLU A 186 18.73 36.36 -13.27
C GLU A 186 18.71 35.03 -12.50
N ILE A 187 19.81 34.62 -11.84
CA ILE A 187 19.84 33.49 -10.90
C ILE A 187 19.13 33.85 -9.60
N ALA A 188 19.27 35.07 -9.08
CA ALA A 188 18.46 35.54 -7.95
C ALA A 188 16.97 35.56 -8.32
N ALA A 189 16.62 36.11 -9.50
CA ALA A 189 15.25 36.12 -10.00
C ALA A 189 14.70 34.73 -10.38
N SER A 190 15.56 33.77 -10.76
CA SER A 190 15.17 32.38 -11.07
C SER A 190 15.11 31.49 -9.82
N GLN A 191 15.87 31.82 -8.77
CA GLN A 191 15.73 31.20 -7.44
C GLN A 191 14.50 31.70 -6.69
N GLU A 192 13.96 32.87 -7.02
CA GLU A 192 12.81 33.49 -6.35
C GLU A 192 11.47 32.74 -6.52
N LYS A 193 11.37 31.73 -7.39
CA LYS A 193 10.16 30.90 -7.49
C LYS A 193 10.49 29.44 -7.71
N GLN A 194 11.14 28.82 -6.73
CA GLN A 194 11.18 27.36 -6.66
C GLN A 194 9.75 26.83 -6.62
N MET A 195 9.30 26.25 -7.73
CA MET A 195 8.00 25.63 -7.83
C MET A 195 8.08 24.21 -7.29
N GLU A 196 7.11 23.85 -6.46
CA GLU A 196 6.87 22.51 -5.97
C GLU A 196 5.49 22.03 -6.42
N VAL A 197 5.28 20.72 -6.43
CA VAL A 197 3.95 20.14 -6.67
C VAL A 197 3.33 19.77 -5.34
N CYS A 198 2.11 20.23 -5.08
CA CYS A 198 1.31 19.77 -3.95
C CYS A 198 1.07 18.25 -4.03
N GLU A 199 1.40 17.53 -2.95
CA GLU A 199 1.29 16.08 -2.89
C GLU A 199 -0.16 15.58 -2.80
N VAL A 200 -1.10 16.45 -2.45
CA VAL A 200 -2.51 16.08 -2.28
C VAL A 200 -3.29 16.23 -3.59
N CYS A 201 -3.15 17.37 -4.27
CA CYS A 201 -3.98 17.73 -5.43
C CYS A 201 -3.19 17.94 -6.74
N GLY A 202 -1.86 17.88 -6.70
CA GLY A 202 -1.03 17.96 -7.91
C GLY A 202 -0.95 19.34 -8.57
N ALA A 203 -1.38 20.40 -7.89
CA ALA A 203 -1.17 21.76 -8.36
C ALA A 203 0.26 22.24 -8.09
N PHE A 204 0.75 23.16 -8.90
CA PHE A 204 2.04 23.81 -8.69
C PHE A 204 1.91 24.91 -7.64
N LEU A 205 2.76 24.85 -6.63
CA LEU A 205 2.92 25.83 -5.56
C LEU A 205 4.30 26.48 -5.71
N ILE A 206 4.42 27.73 -5.32
CA ILE A 206 5.71 28.42 -5.27
C ILE A 206 6.15 28.45 -3.81
N VAL A 207 7.33 27.90 -3.52
CA VAL A 207 7.92 27.93 -2.18
C VAL A 207 8.38 29.36 -1.90
N GLY A 208 7.90 29.95 -0.80
CA GLY A 208 8.19 31.34 -0.42
C GLY A 208 7.15 32.37 -0.90
N ASP A 209 6.03 31.93 -1.48
CA ASP A 209 4.91 32.80 -1.82
C ASP A 209 4.17 33.29 -0.56
N ALA A 210 3.31 34.31 -0.71
CA ALA A 210 2.52 34.84 0.38
C ALA A 210 1.66 33.73 1.02
N GLN A 211 1.71 33.64 2.37
CA GLN A 211 1.02 32.60 3.14
C GLN A 211 -0.47 32.49 2.77
N GLN A 212 -1.12 33.63 2.52
CA GLN A 212 -2.53 33.68 2.11
C GLN A 212 -2.82 32.83 0.86
N ARG A 213 -1.92 32.78 -0.13
CA ARG A 213 -2.12 31.97 -1.33
C ARG A 213 -1.99 30.48 -1.06
N ILE A 214 -1.08 30.11 -0.16
CA ILE A 214 -0.92 28.72 0.30
C ILE A 214 -2.19 28.31 1.06
N ASP A 215 -2.72 29.19 1.91
CA ASP A 215 -3.95 28.93 2.66
C ASP A 215 -5.18 28.82 1.73
N ASP A 216 -5.31 29.69 0.73
CA ASP A 216 -6.36 29.60 -0.30
C ASP A 216 -6.28 28.27 -1.07
N HIS A 217 -5.06 27.77 -1.29
CA HIS A 217 -4.84 26.47 -1.90
C HIS A 217 -5.26 25.32 -0.97
N LEU A 218 -4.83 25.33 0.29
CA LEU A 218 -5.13 24.28 1.27
C LEU A 218 -6.63 24.22 1.62
N THR A 219 -7.28 25.38 1.69
CA THR A 219 -8.73 25.52 1.89
C THR A 219 -9.53 25.31 0.60
N GLY A 220 -8.86 25.19 -0.54
CA GLY A 220 -9.47 24.93 -1.82
C GLY A 220 -10.26 23.62 -1.84
N LYS A 221 -11.42 23.62 -2.51
CA LYS A 221 -12.31 22.45 -2.62
C LYS A 221 -11.60 21.21 -3.16
N GLN A 222 -10.68 21.39 -4.11
CA GLN A 222 -9.90 20.29 -4.68
C GLN A 222 -8.94 19.67 -3.65
N HIS A 223 -8.21 20.51 -2.91
CA HIS A 223 -7.27 20.04 -1.90
C HIS A 223 -8.01 19.32 -0.77
N LEU A 224 -9.07 19.94 -0.22
CA LEU A 224 -9.90 19.33 0.81
C LEU A 224 -10.60 18.07 0.32
N GLY A 225 -11.04 18.05 -0.94
CA GLY A 225 -11.70 16.91 -1.57
C GLY A 225 -10.78 15.70 -1.63
N TYR A 226 -9.58 15.86 -2.21
CA TYR A 226 -8.60 14.77 -2.26
C TYR A 226 -8.06 14.38 -0.88
N SER A 227 -7.92 15.32 0.06
CA SER A 227 -7.54 15.03 1.45
C SER A 227 -8.59 14.14 2.14
N LYS A 228 -9.88 14.48 2.02
CA LYS A 228 -10.98 13.65 2.53
C LYS A 228 -11.01 12.28 1.85
N LEU A 229 -10.76 12.23 0.54
CA LEU A 229 -10.79 11.00 -0.24
C LEU A 229 -9.65 10.05 0.12
N ARG A 230 -8.42 10.56 0.31
CA ARG A 230 -7.30 9.78 0.85
C ARG A 230 -7.60 9.24 2.25
N LYS A 231 -8.04 10.10 3.17
CA LYS A 231 -8.41 9.69 4.55
C LYS A 231 -9.48 8.60 4.57
N ALA A 232 -10.52 8.73 3.75
CA ALA A 232 -11.58 7.74 3.68
C ALA A 232 -11.11 6.39 3.10
N VAL A 233 -10.24 6.42 2.09
CA VAL A 233 -9.63 5.20 1.54
C VAL A 233 -8.73 4.53 2.58
N ASP A 234 -7.91 5.29 3.30
CA ASP A 234 -7.03 4.78 4.36
C ASP A 234 -7.84 4.16 5.51
N GLU A 235 -8.88 4.84 6.01
CA GLU A 235 -9.79 4.30 7.03
C GLU A 235 -10.40 2.96 6.62
N MET A 236 -10.82 2.84 5.36
CA MET A 236 -11.44 1.62 4.83
C MET A 236 -10.44 0.49 4.62
N TYR A 237 -9.22 0.79 4.17
CA TYR A 237 -8.14 -0.20 4.11
C TYR A 237 -7.73 -0.68 5.49
N GLU A 238 -7.62 0.22 6.47
CA GLU A 238 -7.34 -0.14 7.85
C GLU A 238 -8.44 -1.01 8.46
N ALA A 239 -9.71 -0.67 8.24
CA ALA A 239 -10.84 -1.46 8.69
C ALA A 239 -10.79 -2.89 8.11
N ARG A 240 -10.48 -3.03 6.81
CA ARG A 240 -10.27 -4.34 6.17
C ARG A 240 -9.09 -5.09 6.77
N ARG A 241 -7.96 -4.42 6.95
CA ARG A 241 -6.75 -5.04 7.53
C ARG A 241 -7.02 -5.55 8.94
N LYS A 242 -7.68 -4.75 9.78
CA LYS A 242 -8.09 -5.14 11.15
C LYS A 242 -9.05 -6.34 11.12
N ASN A 243 -9.99 -6.36 10.19
CA ASN A 243 -10.94 -7.47 10.07
C ASN A 243 -10.26 -8.78 9.62
N THR A 244 -9.33 -8.71 8.67
CA THR A 244 -8.53 -9.87 8.25
C THR A 244 -7.68 -10.42 9.38
N ILE A 245 -6.98 -9.55 10.11
CA ILE A 245 -6.17 -9.93 11.27
C ILE A 245 -7.05 -10.57 12.36
N ASN A 246 -8.20 -9.97 12.69
CA ASN A 246 -9.12 -10.52 13.67
C ASN A 246 -9.68 -11.88 13.24
N LEU A 247 -9.98 -12.07 11.95
CA LEU A 247 -10.45 -13.35 11.42
C LEU A 247 -9.35 -14.42 11.48
N GLU A 248 -8.12 -14.05 11.14
CA GLU A 248 -6.96 -14.93 11.20
C GLU A 248 -6.62 -15.32 12.64
N GLU A 249 -6.68 -14.37 13.59
CA GLU A 249 -6.50 -14.64 15.00
C GLU A 249 -7.59 -15.57 15.55
N ARG A 250 -8.86 -15.35 15.17
CA ARG A 250 -9.97 -16.25 15.52
C ARG A 250 -9.75 -17.66 14.98
N ARG A 251 -9.34 -17.79 13.71
CA ARG A 251 -9.02 -19.09 13.09
C ARG A 251 -7.84 -19.77 13.81
N SER A 252 -6.79 -19.02 14.13
CA SER A 252 -5.63 -19.52 14.87
C SER A 252 -6.02 -20.03 16.26
N LYS A 253 -6.87 -19.30 16.98
CA LYS A 253 -7.40 -19.73 18.29
C LYS A 253 -8.27 -20.99 18.19
N ASP A 254 -9.12 -21.07 17.17
CA ASP A 254 -9.95 -22.25 16.93
C ASP A 254 -9.10 -23.48 16.55
N ASP A 255 -8.06 -23.30 15.73
CA ASP A 255 -7.13 -24.36 15.36
C ASP A 255 -6.29 -24.83 16.56
N ASP A 256 -5.81 -23.91 17.41
CA ASP A 256 -5.10 -24.27 18.64
C ASP A 256 -6.03 -25.03 19.61
N ARG A 257 -7.29 -24.60 19.74
CA ARG A 257 -8.29 -25.32 20.53
C ARG A 257 -8.53 -26.74 20.00
N ARG A 258 -8.72 -26.89 18.69
CA ARG A 258 -8.87 -28.20 18.04
C ARG A 258 -7.65 -29.09 18.25
N ARG A 259 -6.45 -28.52 18.14
CA ARG A 259 -5.19 -29.24 18.39
C ARG A 259 -5.13 -29.74 19.84
N ARG A 260 -5.43 -28.89 20.82
CA ARG A 260 -5.47 -29.27 22.25
C ARG A 260 -6.52 -30.34 22.53
N GLU A 261 -7.71 -30.24 21.94
CA GLU A 261 -8.77 -31.25 22.07
C GLU A 261 -8.35 -32.59 21.46
N ASN A 262 -7.66 -32.58 20.32
CA ASN A 262 -7.15 -33.80 19.71
C ASN A 262 -6.08 -34.48 20.58
N VAL A 263 -5.13 -33.72 21.13
CA VAL A 263 -4.12 -34.23 22.07
C VAL A 263 -4.78 -34.87 23.29
N LYS A 264 -5.79 -34.22 23.90
CA LYS A 264 -6.54 -34.79 25.02
C LYS A 264 -7.27 -36.08 24.64
N ARG A 265 -7.80 -36.17 23.43
CA ARG A 265 -8.49 -37.36 22.92
C ARG A 265 -7.52 -38.52 22.70
N GLU A 266 -6.33 -38.23 22.17
CA GLU A 266 -5.27 -39.24 22.00
C GLU A 266 -4.76 -39.75 23.35
N ASP A 267 -4.54 -38.86 24.32
CA ASP A 267 -4.14 -39.24 25.68
C ASP A 267 -5.17 -40.17 26.35
N ARG A 268 -6.48 -39.83 26.26
CA ARG A 268 -7.55 -40.72 26.74
C ARG A 268 -7.54 -42.09 26.07
N LYS A 269 -7.39 -42.14 24.74
CA LYS A 269 -7.28 -43.40 24.00
C LYS A 269 -6.05 -44.23 24.42
N SER A 270 -4.93 -43.57 24.70
CA SER A 270 -3.72 -44.24 25.18
C SER A 270 -3.97 -44.89 26.54
N ARG A 271 -4.54 -44.13 27.49
CA ARG A 271 -4.89 -44.65 28.83
C ARG A 271 -5.88 -45.82 28.76
N GLU A 272 -6.94 -45.72 27.95
CA GLU A 272 -7.88 -46.83 27.75
C GLU A 272 -7.21 -48.09 27.17
N ARG A 273 -6.19 -47.93 26.33
CA ARG A 273 -5.43 -49.04 25.75
C ARG A 273 -4.54 -49.70 26.79
N ASP A 274 -3.90 -48.90 27.63
CA ASP A 274 -3.08 -49.37 28.75
C ASP A 274 -3.93 -50.09 29.80
N ASP A 275 -5.10 -49.56 30.13
CA ASP A 275 -6.05 -50.20 31.04
C ASP A 275 -6.53 -51.56 30.51
N ARG A 276 -6.84 -51.67 29.21
CA ARG A 276 -7.17 -52.97 28.59
C ARG A 276 -6.01 -53.95 28.63
N TYR A 277 -4.78 -53.47 28.43
CA TYR A 277 -3.60 -54.32 28.47
C TYR A 277 -3.32 -54.82 29.91
N SER A 278 -3.53 -53.97 30.90
CA SER A 278 -3.43 -54.31 32.33
C SER A 278 -4.46 -55.38 32.73
N ASN A 279 -5.75 -55.15 32.43
CA ASN A 279 -6.83 -56.12 32.71
C ASN A 279 -6.59 -57.49 32.03
N LYS A 280 -6.06 -57.49 30.80
CA LYS A 280 -5.73 -58.72 30.07
C LYS A 280 -4.55 -59.49 30.68
N ARG A 281 -3.64 -58.82 31.39
CA ARG A 281 -2.58 -59.49 32.18
C ARG A 281 -3.17 -60.12 33.44
N GLU A 282 -4.04 -59.39 34.14
CA GLU A 282 -4.73 -59.87 35.35
C GLU A 282 -5.58 -61.14 35.09
N ASP A 283 -6.32 -61.19 33.98
CA ASP A 283 -7.08 -62.38 33.57
C ASP A 283 -6.19 -63.58 33.18
N ARG A 284 -4.96 -63.32 32.71
CA ARG A 284 -3.98 -64.37 32.42
C ARG A 284 -3.38 -64.96 33.69
N ASP A 285 -3.11 -64.12 34.69
CA ASP A 285 -2.60 -64.57 35.98
C ASP A 285 -3.67 -65.33 36.79
N ARG A 286 -4.96 -64.92 36.71
CA ARG A 286 -6.08 -65.71 37.27
C ARG A 286 -6.27 -67.07 36.61
N ASN A 287 -6.07 -67.20 35.29
CA ASN A 287 -6.16 -68.49 34.62
C ASN A 287 -4.98 -69.42 34.92
N ARG A 288 -3.83 -68.87 35.34
CA ARG A 288 -2.66 -69.67 35.74
C ARG A 288 -2.89 -70.37 37.09
N TYR A 289 -3.56 -69.70 38.02
CA TYR A 289 -3.94 -70.30 39.31
C TYR A 289 -5.06 -71.35 39.21
N ARG A 290 -5.87 -71.35 38.15
CA ARG A 290 -6.93 -72.36 37.95
C ARG A 290 -6.47 -73.64 37.26
N ARG A 291 -5.27 -73.65 36.67
CA ARG A 291 -4.70 -74.82 35.99
C ARG A 291 -3.89 -75.74 36.91
N ASP A 292 -3.47 -75.24 38.07
CA ASP A 292 -2.66 -75.99 39.04
C ASP A 292 -3.48 -76.79 40.07
N HIS A 293 -4.82 -76.78 39.96
CA HIS A 293 -5.73 -77.41 40.93
C HIS A 293 -6.71 -78.41 40.29
N ARG A 294 -6.27 -79.13 39.24
CA ARG A 294 -6.96 -80.31 38.71
C ARG A 294 -5.99 -81.46 38.46
N GLU A 295 -5.23 -81.80 39.49
CA GLU A 295 -4.84 -83.18 39.74
C GLU A 295 -5.93 -83.80 40.63
N TYR A 296 -6.31 -85.04 40.34
CA TYR A 296 -7.49 -85.78 40.85
C TYR A 296 -8.85 -85.35 40.30
N LYS A 297 -9.38 -86.12 39.33
CA LYS A 297 -10.41 -87.14 39.57
C LYS A 297 -11.06 -87.59 38.24
N ASP A 298 -10.63 -88.76 37.82
CA ASP A 298 -11.43 -89.89 37.33
C ASP A 298 -12.64 -89.69 36.38
N ARG A 299 -12.59 -90.51 35.32
CA ARG A 299 -13.66 -91.32 34.72
C ARG A 299 -14.76 -90.71 33.83
N SER A 300 -14.74 -91.26 32.61
CA SER A 300 -15.87 -91.87 31.88
C SER A 300 -16.47 -91.08 30.70
N ASP A 301 -16.04 -91.53 29.52
CA ASP A 301 -16.89 -91.94 28.39
C ASP A 301 -17.84 -90.93 27.73
N ARG A 302 -17.53 -90.51 26.50
CA ARG A 302 -18.04 -91.15 25.27
C ARG A 302 -17.61 -90.42 24.00
N TYR A 303 -17.20 -91.24 23.04
CA TYR A 303 -17.05 -90.96 21.60
C TYR A 303 -18.20 -90.12 21.03
N ASP A 304 -17.95 -89.22 20.09
CA ASP A 304 -17.98 -89.56 18.66
C ASP A 304 -17.50 -88.39 17.76
N ASN A 305 -17.16 -88.77 16.54
CA ASN A 305 -16.37 -88.17 15.50
C ASN A 305 -17.04 -87.05 14.67
N ARG A 306 -16.16 -86.40 13.88
CA ARG A 306 -16.31 -85.93 12.48
C ARG A 306 -16.61 -84.45 12.17
N GLN A 307 -15.56 -83.83 11.65
CA GLN A 307 -15.46 -83.08 10.37
C GLN A 307 -16.47 -81.95 10.07
N ARG A 308 -15.96 -80.73 9.83
CA ARG A 308 -16.17 -80.05 8.54
C ARG A 308 -15.28 -78.81 8.29
N ASP A 309 -14.34 -79.03 7.37
CA ASP A 309 -13.94 -78.24 6.19
C ASP A 309 -13.63 -76.73 6.20
N ARG A 310 -12.47 -76.49 5.57
CA ARG A 310 -11.94 -75.33 4.85
C ARG A 310 -12.95 -74.61 3.93
N HIS A 311 -12.82 -73.28 3.81
CA HIS A 311 -12.51 -72.51 2.56
C HIS A 311 -12.83 -70.99 2.75
N SER A 312 -11.87 -70.09 2.51
CA SER A 312 -11.73 -69.16 1.35
C SER A 312 -12.78 -68.01 1.31
N ARG A 313 -12.48 -66.70 1.20
CA ARG A 313 -11.77 -65.89 0.17
C ARG A 313 -11.48 -64.49 0.77
N ARG A 314 -10.33 -63.80 0.62
CA ARG A 314 -9.72 -63.05 -0.51
C ARG A 314 -10.64 -62.07 -1.26
N ASP A 315 -10.39 -60.76 -1.09
CA ASP A 315 -10.23 -59.70 -2.12
C ASP A 315 -9.84 -58.39 -1.39
N ARG A 316 -8.59 -57.86 -1.45
CA ARG A 316 -7.87 -57.13 -2.52
C ARG A 316 -8.61 -55.92 -3.09
N ASN A 317 -8.14 -54.72 -2.76
CA ASN A 317 -7.68 -53.79 -3.79
C ASN A 317 -6.70 -52.74 -3.24
N GLU A 318 -5.48 -52.82 -3.79
CA GLU A 318 -4.44 -51.80 -3.79
C GLU A 318 -4.85 -50.62 -4.67
N ARG A 319 -4.39 -49.42 -4.33
CA ARG A 319 -3.88 -48.48 -5.34
C ARG A 319 -2.94 -47.46 -4.70
N ASP A 320 -1.66 -47.79 -4.78
CA ASP A 320 -0.56 -46.83 -4.72
C ASP A 320 -0.67 -45.84 -5.88
N ARG A 321 -0.27 -44.59 -5.61
CA ARG A 321 0.47 -43.78 -6.58
C ARG A 321 1.20 -42.63 -5.89
N ASP A 322 2.48 -42.87 -5.65
CA ASP A 322 3.51 -41.83 -5.58
C ASP A 322 3.50 -40.96 -6.84
N ARG A 323 3.65 -39.64 -6.67
CA ARG A 323 4.48 -38.84 -7.59
C ARG A 323 4.91 -37.52 -6.99
N SER A 324 6.20 -37.47 -6.69
CA SER A 324 6.99 -36.31 -6.28
C SER A 324 7.39 -35.43 -7.48
N ARG A 325 7.59 -34.12 -7.21
CA ARG A 325 8.50 -33.15 -7.90
C ARG A 325 8.06 -32.64 -9.29
N SER A 326 8.17 -31.35 -9.69
CA SER A 326 9.19 -30.29 -9.52
C SER A 326 8.57 -28.91 -9.87
N ARG A 327 8.94 -27.77 -9.26
CA ARG A 327 9.99 -26.79 -9.63
C ARG A 327 9.84 -26.10 -11.00
N SER A 328 9.85 -24.75 -10.93
CA SER A 328 10.20 -23.70 -11.94
C SER A 328 9.36 -23.52 -13.21
N TYR A 329 8.72 -22.35 -13.34
CA TYR A 329 9.35 -21.19 -14.00
C TYR A 329 8.92 -19.91 -13.28
#